data_AF-A0A524LZI3-F1
#
_entry.id   AF-A0A524LZI3-F1
#
_cell.length_a   1.000
_cell.length_b   1.000
_cell.length_c   1.000
_cell.angle_alpha   90.00
_cell.angle_beta   90.00
_cell.angle_gamma   90.00
#
_symmetry.space_group_name_H-M   'P 1'
#
loop_
_entity.id
_entity.type
_entity.pdbx_description
1 polymer ?
#
loop_
_entity_poly.entity_id
_entity_poly.type
_entity_poly.pdbx_seq_one_letter_code
_entity_poly.pdbx_strand_id
1 'polypeptide(L)'
;MAGKTYRDAQGYLRFINSGRLVHRWKAEKKLGRKLNPGEVVHHQNKIKTDNHYGNLDVFSSRKAHQAHHIKKAWESTRRKRTLKGK
;
A
#
# COMPACT_ATOMS: atom_id res chain seq x y z
N MET A 1 -15.55 0.97 22.87
CA MET A 1 -14.75 2.11 22.39
C MET A 1 -15.12 2.35 20.93
N ALA A 2 -15.81 3.44 20.60
CA ALA A 2 -16.16 3.77 19.22
C ALA A 2 -14.88 3.78 18.36
N GLY A 3 -14.89 3.01 17.27
CA GLY A 3 -13.73 2.84 16.41
C GLY A 3 -13.19 4.21 15.98
N LYS A 4 -11.92 4.49 16.24
CA LYS A 4 -11.29 5.80 15.97
C LYS A 4 -11.17 6.11 14.46
N THR A 5 -11.74 5.26 13.60
CA THR A 5 -11.58 5.27 12.15
C THR A 5 -12.86 4.85 11.43
N TYR A 6 -13.09 5.37 10.22
CA TYR A 6 -14.15 4.92 9.31
C TYR A 6 -13.55 4.50 7.95
N ARG A 7 -14.30 3.72 7.15
CA ARG A 7 -13.93 3.35 5.78
C ARG A 7 -14.51 4.37 4.80
N ASP A 8 -13.67 4.95 3.95
CA ASP A 8 -14.11 5.90 2.91
C ASP A 8 -14.68 5.18 1.67
N ALA A 9 -15.26 5.95 0.74
CA ALA A 9 -15.83 5.43 -0.50
C ALA A 9 -14.79 4.72 -1.38
N GLN A 10 -13.51 5.06 -1.24
CA GLN A 10 -12.38 4.44 -1.94
C GLN A 10 -11.88 3.16 -1.24
N GLY A 11 -12.46 2.84 -0.08
CA GLY A 11 -12.19 1.65 0.72
C GLY A 11 -11.01 1.77 1.69
N TYR A 12 -10.47 2.96 1.92
CA TYR A 12 -9.39 3.20 2.88
C TYR A 12 -9.93 3.57 4.26
N LEU A 13 -9.17 3.21 5.30
CA LEU A 13 -9.45 3.70 6.65
C LEU A 13 -8.95 5.12 6.84
N ARG A 14 -9.80 5.97 7.43
CA ARG A 14 -9.52 7.35 7.83
C ARG A 14 -9.79 7.55 9.30
N PHE A 15 -8.98 8.35 9.98
CA PHE A 15 -9.28 8.76 11.35
C PHE A 15 -10.53 9.64 11.38
N ILE A 16 -11.46 9.39 12.32
CA ILE A 16 -12.72 10.15 12.43
C ILE A 16 -12.44 11.63 12.72
N ASN A 17 -11.50 11.92 13.62
CA ASN A 17 -11.23 13.28 14.09
C ASN A 17 -10.55 14.19 13.07
N SER A 18 -9.85 13.63 12.08
CA SER A 18 -8.99 14.41 11.17
C SER A 18 -9.21 14.09 9.70
N GLY A 19 -10.00 13.06 9.37
CA GLY A 19 -10.17 12.55 8.01
C GLY A 19 -8.89 11.98 7.39
N ARG A 20 -7.80 11.89 8.17
CA ARG A 20 -6.48 11.52 7.66
C ARG A 20 -6.40 10.02 7.38
N LEU A 21 -5.79 9.65 6.25
CA LEU A 21 -5.58 8.27 5.83
C LEU A 21 -4.68 7.51 6.82
N VAL A 22 -5.21 6.41 7.36
CA VAL A 22 -4.54 5.59 8.39
C VAL A 22 -3.29 4.94 7.84
N HIS A 23 -3.34 4.42 6.61
CA HIS A 23 -2.20 3.76 5.97
C HIS A 23 -1.01 4.72 5.78
N ARG A 24 -1.25 5.99 5.42
CA ARG A 24 -0.20 7.01 5.31
C ARG A 24 0.39 7.34 6.68
N TRP A 25 -0.45 7.49 7.71
CA TRP A 25 0.02 7.70 9.08
C TRP A 25 0.88 6.54 9.59
N LYS A 26 0.45 5.29 9.36
CA LYS A 26 1.23 4.09 9.72
C LYS A 26 2.55 4.02 8.96
N ALA A 27 2.56 4.35 7.67
CA ALA A 27 3.79 4.40 6.87
C ALA A 27 4.78 5.46 7.40
N GLU A 28 4.33 6.66 7.75
CA GLU A 28 5.17 7.68 8.39
C GLU A 28 5.76 7.19 9.72
N LYS A 29 4.94 6.53 10.55
CA LYS A 29 5.41 5.96 11.82
C LYS A 29 6.45 4.87 11.62
N LYS A 30 6.29 4.01 10.61
CA LYS A 30 7.28 3.00 10.22
C LYS A 30 8.60 3.63 9.77
N LEU A 31 8.54 4.72 9.00
CA LEU A 31 9.71 5.42 8.48
C LEU A 31 10.42 6.30 9.53
N GLY A 32 9.75 6.64 10.62
CA GLY A 32 10.26 7.63 11.58
C GLY A 32 10.27 9.08 11.06
N ARG A 33 9.69 9.34 9.88
CA ARG A 33 9.59 10.67 9.27
C ARG A 33 8.27 10.87 8.54
N LYS A 34 7.98 12.13 8.19
CA LYS A 34 6.86 12.44 7.28
C LYS A 34 7.10 11.88 5.89
N LEU A 35 6.02 11.55 5.20
CA LEU A 35 6.07 11.22 3.79
C LEU A 35 6.39 12.49 3.02
N ASN A 36 7.36 12.41 2.13
CA ASN A 36 7.72 13.49 1.22
C ASN A 36 6.59 13.68 0.18
N PRO A 37 6.46 14.89 -0.39
CA PRO A 37 5.60 15.10 -1.53
C PRO A 37 5.91 14.10 -2.65
N GLY A 38 4.87 13.49 -3.21
CA GLY A 38 5.00 12.47 -4.28
C GLY A 38 5.18 11.03 -3.81
N GLU A 39 5.51 10.78 -2.53
CA GLU A 39 5.61 9.41 -2.02
C GLU A 39 4.24 8.71 -1.94
N VAL A 40 4.21 7.47 -2.43
CA VAL A 40 3.01 6.63 -2.54
C VAL A 40 3.12 5.42 -1.63
N VAL A 41 2.09 5.16 -0.84
CA VAL A 41 2.02 3.98 0.03
C VAL A 41 1.27 2.87 -0.68
N HIS A 42 1.80 1.65 -0.60
CA HIS A 42 1.26 0.45 -1.23
C HIS A 42 0.97 -0.64 -0.20
N HIS A 43 -0.21 -1.24 -0.28
CA HIS A 43 -0.57 -2.46 0.44
C HIS A 43 -0.10 -3.70 -0.33
N GLN A 44 0.82 -4.48 0.23
CA GLN A 44 1.39 -5.66 -0.42
C GLN A 44 0.33 -6.73 -0.71
N ASN A 45 -0.57 -6.98 0.24
CA ASN A 45 -1.68 -7.92 0.10
C ASN A 45 -2.92 -7.37 -0.63
N LYS A 46 -2.87 -6.10 -1.08
CA LYS A 46 -3.96 -5.39 -1.75
C LYS A 46 -5.23 -5.16 -0.90
N ILE A 47 -5.19 -5.44 0.40
CA ILE A 47 -6.28 -5.20 1.34
C ILE A 47 -6.10 -3.81 1.95
N LYS A 48 -6.90 -2.84 1.50
CA LYS A 48 -6.76 -1.41 1.88
C LYS A 48 -6.99 -1.12 3.37
N THR A 49 -7.66 -2.02 4.08
CA THR A 49 -7.94 -1.92 5.52
C THR A 49 -6.84 -2.56 6.38
N ASP A 50 -5.97 -3.41 5.81
CA ASP A 50 -4.84 -3.99 6.53
C ASP A 50 -3.65 -3.03 6.57
N ASN A 51 -3.54 -2.31 7.69
CA ASN A 51 -2.52 -1.28 7.89
C ASN A 51 -1.38 -1.73 8.80
N HIS A 52 -1.11 -3.05 8.89
CA HIS A 52 0.09 -3.54 9.57
C HIS A 52 1.36 -3.01 8.91
N TYR A 53 2.37 -2.65 9.71
CA TYR A 53 3.62 -2.06 9.20
C TYR A 53 4.32 -2.94 8.16
N GLY A 54 4.26 -4.27 8.30
CA GLY A 54 4.82 -5.22 7.35
C GLY A 54 4.10 -5.24 6.00
N ASN A 55 2.83 -4.86 5.94
CA ASN A 55 2.02 -4.85 4.72
C ASN A 55 2.15 -3.55 3.92
N LEU A 56 2.82 -2.53 4.45
CA LEU A 56 2.93 -1.20 3.85
C LEU A 56 4.32 -0.94 3.30
N ASP A 57 4.41 -0.72 1.99
CA ASP A 57 5.60 -0.23 1.31
C ASP A 57 5.43 1.23 0.89
N VAL A 58 6.52 1.98 0.89
CA VAL A 58 6.54 3.37 0.43
C VAL A 58 7.41 3.46 -0.83
N PHE A 59 6.82 3.99 -1.89
CA PHE A 59 7.51 4.26 -3.14
C PHE A 59 7.81 5.75 -3.25
N SER A 60 8.99 6.08 -3.79
CA SER A 60 9.44 7.46 -4.01
C SER A 60 8.54 8.26 -4.96
N SER A 61 7.80 7.57 -5.83
CA SER A 61 6.89 8.20 -6.80
C SER A 61 5.82 7.24 -7.28
N ARG A 62 4.76 7.78 -7.89
CA ARG A 62 3.75 7.01 -8.62
C ARG A 62 4.36 6.18 -9.75
N LYS A 63 5.40 6.67 -10.42
CA LYS A 63 6.12 5.93 -11.48
C LYS A 63 6.80 4.67 -10.91
N ALA A 64 7.47 4.81 -9.76
CA ALA A 64 8.10 3.67 -9.09
C ALA A 64 7.07 2.63 -8.61
N HIS A 65 5.93 3.09 -8.08
CA HIS A 65 4.82 2.21 -7.71
C HIS A 65 4.25 1.45 -8.91
N GLN A 66 4.04 2.13 -10.05
CA GLN A 66 3.57 1.49 -11.28
C GLN A 66 4.59 0.46 -11.80
N ALA A 67 5.88 0.80 -11.80
CA ALA A 67 6.94 -0.12 -12.21
C ALA A 67 6.97 -1.40 -11.37
N HIS A 68 6.70 -1.31 -10.06
CA HIS A 68 6.57 -2.48 -9.19
C HIS A 68 5.44 -3.42 -9.64
N HIS A 69 4.26 -2.89 -9.98
CA HIS A 69 3.15 -3.69 -10.49
C HIS A 69 3.48 -4.36 -11.82
N ILE A 70 4.10 -3.62 -12.74
CA ILE A 70 4.54 -4.15 -14.04
C ILE A 70 5.51 -5.32 -13.81
N LYS A 71 6.54 -5.14 -12.99
CA LYS A 71 7.53 -6.18 -12.69
C LYS A 71 6.87 -7.44 -12.11
N LYS A 72 5.99 -7.30 -11.12
CA LYS A 72 5.25 -8.45 -10.54
C LYS A 72 4.39 -9.18 -11.57
N ALA A 73 3.74 -8.45 -12.48
CA ALA A 73 2.94 -9.05 -13.55
C ALA A 73 3.80 -9.86 -14.54
N TRP A 74 4.97 -9.33 -14.90
CA TRP A 74 5.96 -10.03 -15.73
C TRP A 74 6.49 -11.30 -15.07
N GLU A 75 6.89 -11.22 -13.80
CA GLU A 75 7.38 -12.37 -13.03
C GLU A 75 6.32 -13.48 -12.92
N SER A 76 5.07 -13.10 -12.65
CA SER A 76 3.95 -14.04 -12.56
C SER A 76 3.70 -14.74 -13.91
N THR A 77 3.77 -14.01 -15.01
CA THR A 77 3.61 -14.55 -16.37
C THR A 77 4.76 -15.50 -16.73
N ARG A 78 6.00 -15.12 -16.43
CA ARG A 78 7.18 -15.96 -16.68
C ARG A 78 7.13 -17.26 -15.88
N ARG A 79 6.75 -17.22 -14.60
CA ARG A 79 6.60 -18.41 -13.75
C ARG A 79 5.58 -19.40 -14.30
N LYS A 80 4.42 -18.91 -14.79
CA LYS A 80 3.40 -19.76 -15.40
C LYS A 80 3.90 -20.47 -16.67
N ARG A 81 4.71 -19.79 -17.50
CA ARG A 81 5.31 -20.40 -18.70
C ARG A 81 6.30 -21.52 -18.36
N THR A 82 7.12 -21.32 -17.33
CA THR A 82 8.08 -22.34 -16.88
C THR A 82 7.40 -23.57 -16.27
N LEU A 83 6.27 -23.39 -15.55
CA LEU A 83 5.53 -24.51 -14.95
C LEU A 83 4.70 -25.32 -15.97
N LYS A 84 4.29 -24.72 -17.09
CA LYS A 84 3.53 -25.39 -18.16
C LYS A 84 4.41 -26.22 -19.10
N GLY A 85 5.73 -26.01 -19.07
CA GLY A 85 6.72 -26.74 -19.87
C GLY A 85 7.46 -27.84 -19.10
N LYS A 86 6.96 -28.23 -17.93
CA LYS A 86 7.39 -29.39 -17.15
C LYS A 86 6.29 -30.44 -17.17
#